data_AF-X1CU58-F1
#
_entry.id   AF-X1CU58-F1
#
_cell.length_a   1.000
_cell.length_b   1.000
_cell.length_c   1.000
_cell.angle_alpha   90.00
_cell.angle_beta   90.00
_cell.angle_gamma   90.00
#
_symmetry.space_group_name_H-M   'P 1'
#
loop_
_entity.id
_entity.type
_entity.pdbx_description
1 polymer ?
#
loop_
_entity_poly.entity_id
_entity_poly.type
_entity_poly.pdbx_seq_one_letter_code
_entity_poly.pdbx_strand_id
1 'polypeptide(L)'
;TLRVVSQKESNVVQFQNIKEVIKIGNPSNKIEINYYIAILYTYLNDGKKEGFLVGNIKNMGDMLIGEWPYNEENVSNSEDLYLQKLDLLTNSSKFNNICVIYHLKYKKYGRYVNR
;
A
#
# COMPACT_ATOMS: atom_id res chain seq x y z
N THR A 1 4.02 -14.50 -1.73
CA THR A 1 3.17 -13.33 -2.09
C THR A 1 2.09 -13.13 -1.04
N LEU A 2 1.68 -11.89 -0.77
CA LEU A 2 0.67 -11.55 0.24
C LEU A 2 -0.68 -12.28 0.03
N ARG A 3 -1.01 -12.65 -1.22
CA ARG A 3 -2.13 -13.55 -1.54
C ARG A 3 -2.02 -14.91 -0.83
N VAL A 4 -0.85 -15.53 -0.87
CA VAL A 4 -0.59 -16.82 -0.23
C VAL A 4 -0.64 -16.68 1.30
N VAL A 5 -0.20 -15.53 1.83
CA VAL A 5 -0.27 -15.23 3.27
C VAL A 5 -1.74 -15.10 3.70
N SER A 6 -2.57 -14.35 2.97
CA SER A 6 -4.01 -14.21 3.28
C SER A 6 -4.81 -15.52 3.23
N GLN A 7 -4.29 -16.53 2.53
CA GLN A 7 -4.92 -17.86 2.47
C GLN A 7 -4.51 -18.76 3.66
N LYS A 8 -3.40 -18.45 4.33
CA LYS A 8 -2.83 -19.23 5.42
C LYS A 8 -3.09 -18.62 6.80
N GLU A 9 -3.08 -17.29 6.85
CA GLU A 9 -3.12 -16.52 8.07
C GLU A 9 -4.49 -15.83 8.20
N SER A 10 -5.28 -16.21 9.21
CA SER A 10 -6.62 -15.66 9.42
C SER A 10 -6.63 -14.17 9.77
N ASN A 11 -5.49 -13.63 10.23
CA ASN A 11 -5.34 -12.20 10.55
C ASN A 11 -4.96 -11.35 9.33
N VAL A 12 -4.82 -11.93 8.14
CA VAL A 12 -4.50 -11.19 6.91
C VAL A 12 -5.69 -11.20 5.96
N VAL A 13 -6.27 -10.02 5.73
CA VAL A 13 -7.39 -9.82 4.81
C VAL A 13 -6.91 -9.09 3.56
N GLN A 14 -7.33 -9.57 2.39
CA GLN A 14 -6.95 -8.96 1.11
C GLN A 14 -8.19 -8.48 0.33
N PHE A 15 -8.16 -7.21 -0.07
CA PHE A 15 -9.09 -6.63 -1.03
C PHE A 15 -8.40 -6.48 -2.39
N GLN A 16 -9.07 -6.96 -3.43
CA GLN A 16 -8.62 -6.84 -4.83
C GLN A 16 -9.76 -6.28 -5.68
N ASN A 17 -9.47 -6.03 -6.96
CA ASN A 17 -10.46 -5.54 -7.94
C ASN A 17 -11.09 -4.20 -7.54
N ILE A 18 -10.32 -3.33 -6.87
CA ILE A 18 -10.76 -1.98 -6.57
C ILE A 18 -11.03 -1.23 -7.87
N LYS A 19 -12.28 -0.81 -8.05
CA LYS A 19 -12.80 -0.17 -9.27
C LYS A 19 -12.02 1.09 -9.62
N GLU A 20 -11.86 1.99 -8.66
CA GLU A 20 -11.22 3.28 -8.85
C GLU A 20 -10.48 3.75 -7.60
N VAL A 21 -9.49 4.62 -7.81
CA VAL A 21 -8.81 5.39 -6.76
C VAL A 21 -9.04 6.86 -7.05
N ILE A 22 -9.81 7.52 -6.20
CA ILE A 22 -10.12 8.95 -6.30
C ILE A 22 -8.98 9.72 -5.64
N LYS A 23 -8.29 10.54 -6.44
CA LYS A 23 -7.27 11.47 -5.93
C LYS A 23 -7.94 12.77 -5.51
N ILE A 24 -7.77 13.15 -4.25
CA ILE A 24 -8.29 14.41 -3.70
C ILE A 24 -7.12 15.39 -3.59
N GLY A 25 -7.37 16.66 -3.93
CA GLY A 25 -6.35 17.73 -3.92
C GLY A 25 -5.86 18.10 -5.33
N ASN A 26 -4.84 18.96 -5.39
CA ASN A 26 -4.29 19.46 -6.65
C ASN A 26 -2.96 18.76 -6.95
N PRO A 27 -2.93 17.65 -7.73
CA PRO A 27 -1.70 16.95 -8.05
C PRO A 27 -0.88 17.81 -9.01
N SER A 28 0.04 18.59 -8.47
CA SER A 28 1.01 19.38 -9.24
C SER A 28 1.88 18.51 -10.14
N ASN A 29 2.01 17.21 -9.83
CA ASN A 29 2.84 16.28 -10.58
C ASN A 29 2.02 15.26 -11.38
N LYS A 30 2.27 15.18 -12.69
CA LYS A 30 1.77 14.15 -13.63
C LYS A 30 2.46 12.79 -13.42
N ILE A 31 2.64 12.35 -12.18
CA ILE A 31 3.25 11.03 -11.91
C ILE A 31 2.26 9.95 -12.36
N GLU A 32 2.64 9.23 -13.43
CA GLU A 32 1.89 8.08 -13.92
C GLU A 32 2.13 6.89 -12.99
N ILE A 33 1.12 6.56 -12.20
CA ILE A 33 1.12 5.39 -11.32
C ILE A 33 0.31 4.27 -11.97
N ASN A 34 0.92 3.09 -12.12
CA ASN A 34 0.33 1.90 -12.73
C ASN A 34 -0.63 1.17 -11.77
N TYR A 35 -0.26 1.08 -10.49
CA TYR A 35 -1.10 0.47 -9.46
C TYR A 35 -0.80 1.05 -8.08
N TYR A 36 -1.74 0.87 -7.16
CA TYR A 36 -1.60 1.23 -5.75
C TYR A 36 -1.75 -0.02 -4.88
N ILE A 37 -0.96 -0.07 -3.82
CA ILE A 37 -1.11 -1.03 -2.74
C ILE A 37 -1.23 -0.22 -1.44
N ALA A 38 -2.38 -0.29 -0.78
CA ALA A 38 -2.49 0.21 0.59
C ALA A 38 -2.36 -0.98 1.55
N ILE A 39 -1.48 -0.85 2.53
CA ILE A 39 -1.30 -1.84 3.60
C ILE A 39 -1.66 -1.15 4.90
N LEU A 40 -2.68 -1.64 5.59
CA LEU A 40 -3.14 -1.13 6.88
C LEU A 40 -2.99 -2.25 7.89
N TYR A 41 -2.47 -1.96 9.08
CA TYR A 41 -2.24 -3.00 10.07
C TYR A 41 -2.45 -2.47 11.49
N THR A 42 -2.65 -3.40 12.41
CA THR A 42 -2.86 -3.11 13.83
C THR A 42 -1.93 -4.00 14.65
N TYR A 43 -1.07 -3.39 15.45
CA TYR A 43 -0.13 -4.13 16.29
C TYR A 43 -0.88 -4.93 17.36
N LEU A 44 -0.35 -6.11 17.66
CA LEU A 44 -0.89 -6.99 18.70
C LEU A 44 -0.73 -6.40 20.10
N ASN A 45 0.42 -5.76 20.37
CA ASN A 45 0.84 -5.40 21.72
C ASN A 45 0.07 -4.18 22.30
N ASP A 46 -0.13 -3.14 21.50
CA ASP A 46 -0.69 -1.86 21.94
C ASP A 46 -1.94 -1.44 21.14
N GLY A 47 -2.36 -2.25 20.16
CA GLY A 47 -3.48 -1.92 19.28
C GLY A 47 -3.23 -0.72 18.37
N LYS A 48 -1.99 -0.23 18.26
CA LYS A 48 -1.65 0.90 17.41
C LYS A 48 -1.95 0.56 15.96
N LYS A 49 -2.56 1.51 15.25
CA LYS A 49 -2.93 1.36 13.85
C LYS A 49 -2.01 2.20 12.98
N GLU A 50 -1.47 1.58 11.94
CA GLU A 50 -0.57 2.22 11.00
C GLU A 50 -0.80 1.67 9.60
N GLY A 51 -0.19 2.30 8.61
CA GLY A 51 -0.25 1.84 7.25
C GLY A 51 0.67 2.58 6.29
N PHE A 52 0.77 2.02 5.09
CA PHE A 52 1.63 2.48 4.02
C PHE A 52 0.87 2.49 2.71
N LEU A 53 1.15 3.49 1.88
CA LEU A 53 0.69 3.54 0.50
C LEU A 53 1.89 3.37 -0.43
N VAL A 54 1.92 2.25 -1.14
CA VAL A 54 2.89 1.97 -2.19
C VAL A 54 2.24 2.27 -3.54
N GLY A 55 2.95 3.01 -4.38
CA GLY A 55 2.56 3.28 -5.76
C GLY A 55 3.62 2.74 -6.70
N ASN A 56 3.20 2.01 -7.73
CA ASN A 56 4.10 1.64 -8.82
C ASN A 56 4.22 2.83 -9.78
N ILE A 57 5.32 3.56 -9.68
CA ILE A 57 5.63 4.68 -10.57
C ILE A 57 6.19 4.12 -11.87
N LYS A 58 5.59 4.51 -13.00
CA LYS A 58 6.02 4.05 -14.32
C LYS A 58 7.52 4.32 -14.54
N ASN A 59 8.24 3.27 -14.95
CA ASN A 59 9.70 3.25 -15.15
C ASN A 59 10.56 3.38 -13.88
N MET A 60 9.97 3.48 -12.69
CA MET A 60 10.70 3.54 -11.41
C MET A 60 10.39 2.33 -10.50
N GLY A 61 9.27 1.63 -10.73
CA GLY A 61 8.88 0.48 -9.94
C GLY A 61 8.06 0.87 -8.70
N ASP A 62 8.05 -0.01 -7.71
CA ASP A 62 7.27 0.20 -6.48
C ASP A 62 7.99 1.20 -5.58
N MET A 63 7.30 2.29 -5.26
CA MET A 63 7.78 3.32 -4.35
C MET A 63 6.76 3.55 -3.24
N LEU A 64 7.26 3.77 -2.03
CA LEU A 64 6.40 4.28 -0.97
C LEU A 64 6.07 5.76 -1.27
N ILE A 65 4.78 6.07 -1.27
CA ILE A 65 4.27 7.41 -1.61
C ILE A 65 3.39 7.99 -0.51
N GLY A 66 3.26 7.31 0.63
CA GLY A 66 2.53 7.82 1.78
C GLY A 66 2.51 6.87 2.97
N GLU A 67 2.23 7.44 4.14
CA GLU A 67 2.03 6.72 5.39
C GLU A 67 0.72 7.13 6.04
N TRP A 68 0.19 6.26 6.90
CA TRP A 68 -0.99 6.51 7.70
C TRP A 68 -0.76 6.06 9.15
N PRO A 69 -1.19 6.83 10.17
CA PRO A 69 -1.68 8.20 10.04
C PRO A 69 -0.59 9.13 9.49
N TYR A 70 -0.99 10.18 8.78
CA TYR A 70 -0.04 11.17 8.25
C TYR A 70 0.66 11.87 9.41
N ASN A 71 1.99 11.92 9.37
CA ASN A 71 2.79 12.66 10.34
C ASN A 71 3.81 13.55 9.61
N GLU A 72 3.64 14.88 9.70
CA GLU A 72 4.52 15.87 9.09
C GLU A 72 5.99 15.73 9.55
N GLU A 73 6.21 15.32 10.80
CA GLU A 73 7.55 15.19 11.39
C GLU A 73 8.33 13.98 10.83
N ASN A 74 7.62 12.99 10.27
CA ASN A 74 8.18 11.75 9.73
C ASN A 74 8.36 11.78 8.20
N VAL A 75 7.97 12.87 7.52
CA VAL A 75 8.04 13.01 6.05
C VAL A 75 9.49 12.93 5.53
N SER A 76 10.46 13.27 6.38
CA SER A 76 11.85 12.92 6.18
C SER A 76 12.09 11.56 6.84
N ASN A 77 12.26 10.47 6.10
CA ASN A 77 13.19 9.40 6.47
C ASN A 77 13.37 8.37 5.33
N SER A 78 14.61 7.88 5.21
CA SER A 78 15.22 7.18 4.08
C SER A 78 14.46 5.94 3.56
N GLU A 79 14.74 5.55 2.31
CA GLU A 79 14.32 4.28 1.67
C GLU A 79 14.49 3.07 2.61
N ASP A 80 15.56 3.04 3.41
CA ASP A 80 15.88 1.96 4.36
C ASP A 80 14.81 1.76 5.44
N LEU A 81 14.22 2.84 5.96
CA LEU A 81 13.18 2.75 6.99
C LEU A 81 11.93 2.05 6.45
N TYR A 82 11.64 2.26 5.17
CA TYR A 82 10.45 1.72 4.53
C TYR A 82 10.62 0.26 4.12
N LEU A 83 11.80 -0.13 3.65
CA LEU A 83 12.14 -1.54 3.45
C LEU A 83 12.05 -2.31 4.78
N GLN A 84 12.56 -1.75 5.88
CA GLN A 84 12.42 -2.35 7.20
C GLN A 84 10.95 -2.50 7.63
N LYS A 85 10.11 -1.49 7.36
CA LYS A 85 8.67 -1.54 7.63
C LYS A 85 7.95 -2.62 6.80
N LEU A 86 8.32 -2.80 5.53
CA LEU A 86 7.79 -3.88 4.69
C LEU A 86 8.26 -5.26 5.15
N ASP A 87 9.53 -5.38 5.57
CA ASP A 87 10.08 -6.61 6.13
C ASP A 87 9.39 -6.98 7.45
N LEU A 88 9.05 -6.00 8.30
CA LEU A 88 8.27 -6.24 9.51
C LEU A 88 6.92 -6.91 9.24
N LEU A 89 6.27 -6.56 8.13
CA LEU A 89 4.99 -7.14 7.71
C LEU A 89 5.11 -8.60 7.22
N THR A 90 6.33 -9.11 6.99
CA THR A 90 6.54 -10.53 6.69
C THR A 90 6.30 -11.42 7.92
N ASN A 91 6.33 -10.85 9.13
CA ASN A 91 6.02 -11.54 10.37
C ASN A 91 4.62 -11.19 10.87
N SER A 92 3.60 -11.85 10.32
CA SER A 92 2.18 -11.60 10.62
C SER A 92 1.83 -11.76 12.10
N SER A 93 2.59 -12.55 12.88
CA SER A 93 2.31 -12.83 14.29
C SER A 93 2.38 -11.61 15.22
N LYS A 94 3.02 -10.52 14.78
CA LYS A 94 3.10 -9.26 15.53
C LYS A 94 1.84 -8.40 15.42
N PHE A 95 0.86 -8.82 14.62
CA PHE A 95 -0.28 -7.99 14.25
C PHE A 95 -1.61 -8.69 14.55
N ASN A 96 -2.55 -7.94 15.13
CA ASN A 96 -3.93 -8.36 15.28
C ASN A 96 -4.62 -8.54 13.92
N ASN A 97 -4.33 -7.63 13.00
CA ASN A 97 -4.86 -7.68 11.65
C ASN A 97 -3.91 -6.96 10.68
N ILE A 98 -3.83 -7.48 9.47
CA ILE A 98 -3.21 -6.85 8.31
C ILE A 98 -4.26 -6.84 7.20
N CYS A 99 -4.57 -5.66 6.69
CA CYS A 99 -5.46 -5.44 5.55
C CYS A 99 -4.63 -4.95 4.38
N VAL A 100 -4.70 -5.65 3.25
CA VAL A 100 -4.00 -5.27 2.03
C VAL A 100 -5.00 -4.99 0.92
N ILE A 101 -4.95 -3.79 0.35
CA ILE A 101 -5.86 -3.31 -0.67
C ILE A 101 -5.07 -3.10 -1.96
N TYR A 102 -5.42 -3.82 -3.02
CA TYR A 102 -4.77 -3.76 -4.32
C TYR A 102 -5.65 -3.11 -5.39
N HIS A 103 -5.14 -2.07 -6.03
CA HIS A 103 -5.75 -1.44 -7.21
C HIS A 103 -4.82 -1.54 -8.42
N LEU A 104 -5.22 -2.30 -9.45
CA LEU A 104 -4.51 -2.39 -10.72
C LEU A 104 -5.18 -1.50 -11.77
N LYS A 105 -4.43 -0.61 -12.44
CA LYS A 105 -4.93 -0.01 -13.68
C LYS A 105 -4.84 -1.01 -14.82
N TYR A 106 -5.99 -1.37 -15.37
CA TYR A 106 -6.01 -2.15 -16.61
C TYR A 106 -5.72 -1.24 -17.82
N LYS A 107 -4.82 -1.71 -18.69
CA LYS A 107 -4.61 -1.14 -20.02
C LYS A 107 -5.50 -1.91 -21.00
N LYS A 108 -6.52 -1.28 -21.58
CA LYS A 108 -7.32 -1.88 -22.66
C LYS A 108 -6.96 -1.18 -23.97
N TYR A 109 -6.39 -1.92 -24.93
CA TYR A 109 -6.04 -1.41 -26.27
C TYR A 109 -5.23 -0.11 -26.29
N GLY A 110 -4.16 -0.03 -25.48
CA GLY A 110 -3.25 1.12 -25.50
C GLY A 110 -3.76 2.39 -24.84
N ARG A 111 -4.98 2.40 -24.27
CA ARG A 111 -5.51 3.50 -23.45
C ARG A 111 -5.80 3.01 -22.02
N TYR A 112 -5.49 3.84 -21.03
CA TYR A 112 -5.92 3.62 -19.65
C TYR A 112 -7.41 3.97 -19.57
N VAL A 113 -8.25 3.03 -19.14
CA VAL A 113 -9.69 3.23 -19.03
C VAL A 113 -10.12 2.90 -17.60
N ASN A 114 -10.74 3.87 -16.93
CA ASN A 114 -11.46 3.62 -15.67
C ASN A 114 -12.84 3.07 -16.03
N ARG A 115 -13.26 1.95 -15.42
CA ARG A 115 -14.65 1.48 -15.46
C ARG A 115 -15.38 1.94 -14.22
#